data_AF-A0A317YLM1-F1
#
_entry.id   AF-A0A317YLM1-F1
#
_cell.length_a   1.000
_cell.length_b   1.000
_cell.length_c   1.000
_cell.angle_alpha   90.00
_cell.angle_beta   90.00
_cell.angle_gamma   90.00
#
_symmetry.space_group_name_H-M   'P 1'
#
loop_
_entity.id
_entity.type
_entity.pdbx_description
1 polymer ?
#
loop_
_entity_poly.entity_id
_entity_poly.type
_entity_poly.pdbx_seq_one_letter_code
_entity_poly.pdbx_strand_id
1 'polypeptide(L)'
;AYVNSTISKFNDQHVITFSLEIVNERYLRNGESLFNQGLDLLQEIIWNPLIENKAFNDNFVNQEKTLLAKKIEAMVDNKAQYSFLKLLDHMFENEAYKYLSTGQLEQ
;
A
#
# COMPACT_ATOMS: atom_id res chain seq x y z
N ALA A 1 -7.21 -14.04 10.31
CA ALA A 1 -7.49 -13.05 9.25
C ALA A 1 -6.16 -12.65 8.63
N TYR A 2 -6.13 -12.42 7.32
CA TYR A 2 -4.98 -11.83 6.63
C TYR A 2 -5.41 -10.46 6.12
N VAL A 3 -4.66 -9.41 6.47
CA VAL A 3 -4.91 -8.04 6.03
C VAL A 3 -3.73 -7.58 5.19
N ASN A 4 -4.02 -6.95 4.05
CA ASN A 4 -3.01 -6.29 3.25
C ASN A 4 -3.47 -4.89 2.85
N SER A 5 -2.50 -4.04 2.53
CA SER A 5 -2.75 -2.79 1.80
C SER A 5 -1.86 -2.73 0.57
N THR A 6 -2.41 -2.22 -0.52
CA THR A 6 -1.67 -2.03 -1.77
C THR A 6 -2.01 -0.69 -2.38
N ILE A 7 -1.11 -0.22 -3.24
CA ILE A 7 -1.26 1.05 -3.93
C ILE A 7 -1.07 0.79 -5.41
N SER A 8 -2.04 1.22 -6.21
CA SER A 8 -2.00 1.12 -7.66
C SER A 8 -2.40 2.43 -8.32
N LYS A 9 -2.24 2.47 -9.64
CA LYS A 9 -2.66 3.59 -10.45
C LYS A 9 -3.65 3.08 -11.49
N PHE A 10 -4.79 3.75 -11.57
CA PHE A 10 -5.82 3.46 -12.55
C PHE A 10 -6.20 4.75 -13.27
N ASN A 11 -5.79 4.88 -14.53
CA ASN A 11 -5.81 6.15 -15.25
C ASN A 11 -5.09 7.25 -14.45
N ASP A 12 -5.78 8.36 -14.21
CA ASP A 12 -5.31 9.51 -13.44
C ASP A 12 -5.52 9.38 -11.92
N GLN A 13 -6.04 8.24 -11.44
CA GLN A 13 -6.35 8.02 -10.03
C GLN A 13 -5.24 7.26 -9.31
N HIS A 14 -4.93 7.73 -8.10
CA HIS A 14 -4.10 7.02 -7.13
C HIS A 14 -5.00 6.18 -6.22
N VAL A 15 -4.92 4.86 -6.36
CA VAL A 15 -5.86 3.94 -5.71
C VAL A 15 -5.17 3.24 -4.56
N ILE A 16 -5.70 3.43 -3.35
CA ILE A 16 -5.28 2.72 -2.14
C ILE A 16 -6.32 1.64 -1.86
N THR A 17 -5.86 0.39 -1.80
CA THR A 17 -6.72 -0.78 -1.58
C THR A 17 -6.35 -1.43 -0.27
N PHE A 18 -7.33 -1.66 0.59
CA PHE A 18 -7.23 -2.52 1.76
C PHE A 18 -7.97 -3.82 1.49
N SER A 19 -7.32 -4.96 1.72
CA SER A 19 -7.94 -6.27 1.56
C SER A 19 -7.94 -7.03 2.87
N LEU A 20 -9.05 -7.69 3.16
CA LEU A 20 -9.22 -8.56 4.30
C LEU A 20 -9.63 -9.95 3.81
N GLU A 21 -8.86 -10.96 4.18
CA GLU A 21 -9.17 -12.36 3.92
C GLU A 21 -9.45 -13.07 5.25
N ILE A 22 -10.63 -13.70 5.31
CA ILE A 22 -11.10 -14.46 6.46
C ILE A 22 -11.68 -15.80 6.01
N VAL A 23 -11.62 -16.79 6.90
CA VAL A 23 -12.25 -18.09 6.67
C VAL A 23 -13.76 -17.91 6.70
N ASN A 24 -14.47 -18.56 5.79
CA ASN A 24 -15.93 -18.54 5.81
C ASN A 24 -16.44 -19.27 7.06
N GLU A 25 -17.24 -18.57 7.88
CA GLU A 25 -17.74 -19.03 9.17
C GLU A 25 -18.56 -20.33 9.09
N ARG A 26 -19.15 -20.64 7.93
CA ARG A 26 -19.89 -21.90 7.71
C ARG A 26 -19.06 -23.16 7.94
N TYR A 27 -17.73 -23.05 7.89
CA TYR A 27 -16.80 -24.16 8.07
C TYR A 27 -16.26 -24.28 9.50
N LEU A 28 -16.72 -23.43 10.42
CA LEU A 28 -16.26 -23.42 11.80
C LEU A 28 -17.29 -24.09 12.71
N ARG A 29 -16.77 -24.72 13.78
CA ARG A 29 -17.61 -25.38 14.80
C ARG A 29 -18.22 -24.38 15.79
N ASN A 30 -17.66 -23.17 15.85
CA ASN A 30 -18.05 -22.13 16.78
C ASN A 30 -18.96 -21.13 16.06
N GLY A 31 -20.07 -20.73 16.69
CA GLY A 31 -21.05 -19.80 16.12
C GLY A 31 -20.66 -18.32 16.20
N GLU A 32 -19.36 -18.02 16.25
CA GLU A 32 -18.89 -16.64 16.22
C GLU A 32 -18.91 -16.10 14.79
N SER A 33 -19.42 -14.88 14.59
CA SER A 33 -19.42 -14.26 13.28
C SER A 33 -18.06 -13.70 12.93
N LEU A 34 -17.28 -14.44 12.14
CA LEU A 34 -15.97 -13.99 11.65
C LEU A 34 -16.08 -12.81 10.71
N PHE A 35 -17.20 -12.68 9.99
CA PHE A 35 -17.44 -11.54 9.13
C PHE A 35 -17.49 -10.24 9.92
N ASN A 36 -18.27 -10.21 11.01
CA ASN A 36 -18.38 -9.03 11.87
C ASN A 36 -17.03 -8.71 12.53
N GLN A 37 -16.35 -9.70 13.11
CA GLN A 37 -15.02 -9.49 13.70
C GLN A 37 -13.99 -9.00 12.67
N GLY A 38 -14.08 -9.48 11.43
CA GLY A 38 -13.23 -9.03 10.33
C GLY A 38 -13.51 -7.58 9.95
N LEU A 39 -14.78 -7.18 9.89
CA LEU A 39 -15.17 -5.81 9.62
C LEU A 39 -14.72 -4.86 10.74
N ASP A 40 -14.86 -5.27 12.00
CA ASP A 40 -14.38 -4.52 13.17
C ASP A 40 -12.86 -4.32 13.09
N LEU A 41 -12.11 -5.37 12.71
CA LEU A 41 -10.65 -5.27 12.49
C LEU A 41 -10.30 -4.28 11.38
N LEU A 42 -11.02 -4.31 10.25
CA LEU A 42 -10.78 -3.38 9.14
C LEU A 42 -11.11 -1.94 9.54
N GLN A 43 -12.19 -1.74 10.30
CA GLN A 43 -12.56 -0.46 10.85
C GLN A 43 -11.47 0.08 11.78
N GLU A 44 -10.96 -0.74 12.69
CA GLU A 44 -9.88 -0.36 13.61
C GLU A 44 -8.63 0.09 12.85
N ILE A 45 -8.21 -0.66 11.83
CA ILE A 45 -7.02 -0.35 11.02
C ILE A 45 -7.16 0.99 10.28
N ILE A 46 -8.34 1.28 9.72
CA ILE A 46 -8.57 2.49 8.91
C ILE A 46 -8.79 3.71 9.79
N TRP A 47 -9.59 3.59 10.85
CA TRP A 47 -10.08 4.73 11.62
C TRP A 47 -9.29 4.99 12.91
N ASN A 48 -8.63 3.97 13.45
CA ASN A 48 -7.85 4.05 14.68
C ASN A 48 -6.39 3.61 14.43
N PRO A 49 -5.66 4.26 13.49
CA PRO A 49 -4.25 3.95 13.30
C PRO A 49 -3.45 4.27 14.57
N LEU A 50 -2.30 3.61 14.73
CA LEU A 50 -1.40 3.88 15.85
C LEU A 50 -0.82 5.30 15.76
N ILE A 51 -1.40 6.21 16.54
CA ILE A 51 -1.02 7.61 16.63
C ILE A 51 -0.54 7.92 18.05
N GLU A 52 0.69 8.41 18.18
CA GLU A 52 1.31 8.86 19.42
C GLU A 52 1.61 10.36 19.31
N ASN A 53 1.18 11.17 20.28
CA ASN A 53 1.40 12.63 20.26
C ASN A 53 0.95 13.35 18.97
N LYS A 54 -0.16 12.90 18.37
CA LYS A 54 -0.70 13.40 17.08
C LYS A 54 0.20 13.13 15.86
N ALA A 55 1.12 12.17 15.96
CA ALA A 55 1.94 11.70 14.85
C ALA A 55 1.89 10.17 14.76
N PHE A 56 2.25 9.62 13.60
CA PHE A 56 2.52 8.18 13.51
C PHE A 56 3.75 7.83 14.35
N ASN A 57 3.79 6.62 14.88
CA ASN A 57 4.95 6.15 15.62
C ASN A 57 6.22 6.15 14.75
N ASP A 58 7.25 6.87 15.18
CA ASP A 58 8.46 7.12 14.39
C ASP A 58 9.23 5.85 14.03
N ASN A 59 9.23 4.83 14.90
CA ASN A 59 9.95 3.58 14.64
C ASN A 59 9.33 2.86 13.43
N PHE A 60 8.00 2.73 13.39
CA PHE A 60 7.32 2.11 12.27
C PHE A 60 7.46 2.95 10.99
N VAL A 61 7.34 4.27 11.07
CA VAL A 61 7.52 5.15 9.90
C VAL A 61 8.92 4.99 9.30
N ASN A 62 9.97 4.98 10.11
CA ASN A 62 11.35 4.84 9.63
C ASN A 62 11.61 3.45 9.03
N GLN A 63 11.04 2.40 9.62
CA GLN A 63 11.12 1.05 9.09
C GLN A 63 10.44 0.95 7.71
N GLU A 64 9.20 1.42 7.58
CA GLU A 64 8.45 1.36 6.32
C GLU A 64 9.07 2.24 5.22
N LYS A 65 9.61 3.41 5.58
CA LYS A 65 10.41 4.23 4.64
C LYS A 65 11.60 3.45 4.08
N THR A 66 12.33 2.73 4.93
CA THR A 66 13.47 1.92 4.51
C THR A 66 13.05 0.77 3.59
N LEU A 67 11.93 0.12 3.88
CA LEU A 67 11.38 -0.95 3.02
C LEU A 67 10.92 -0.41 1.66
N LEU A 68 10.25 0.73 1.64
CA LEU A 68 9.80 1.39 0.42
C LEU A 68 10.99 1.83 -0.44
N ALA A 69 12.03 2.42 0.16
CA ALA A 69 13.24 2.83 -0.54
C ALA A 69 13.91 1.65 -1.27
N LYS A 70 14.14 0.54 -0.55
CA LYS A 70 14.70 -0.69 -1.15
C LYS A 70 13.86 -1.23 -2.30
N LYS A 71 12.53 -1.14 -2.19
CA LYS A 71 11.61 -1.56 -3.27
C LYS A 71 11.76 -0.68 -4.51
N ILE A 72 11.92 0.63 -4.34
CA ILE A 72 12.14 1.58 -5.44
C ILE A 72 13.49 1.35 -6.10
N GLU A 73 14.56 1.18 -5.31
CA GLU A 73 15.93 0.91 -5.80
C GLU A 73 15.97 -0.36 -6.66
N ALA A 74 15.37 -1.45 -6.18
CA ALA A 74 15.30 -2.72 -6.92
C ALA A 74 14.59 -2.60 -8.28
N MET A 75 13.70 -1.61 -8.44
CA MET A 75 13.01 -1.35 -9.71
C MET A 75 13.93 -0.72 -10.75
N VAL A 76 14.91 0.10 -10.31
CA VAL A 76 15.91 0.75 -11.18
C VAL A 76 16.93 -0.26 -11.69
N ASP A 77 17.25 -1.28 -10.89
CA ASP A 77 18.17 -2.35 -11.29
C ASP A 77 17.61 -3.21 -12.45
N ASN A 78 16.29 -3.33 -12.55
CA ASN A 78 15.64 -3.98 -13.68
C ASN A 78 15.59 -3.05 -14.91
N LYS A 79 16.46 -3.30 -15.89
CA LYS A 79 16.59 -2.46 -17.11
C LYS A 79 15.32 -2.37 -17.96
N ALA A 80 14.49 -3.41 -17.98
CA ALA A 80 13.20 -3.35 -18.69
C ALA A 80 12.25 -2.38 -18.00
N GLN A 81 12.16 -2.48 -16.67
CA GLN A 81 11.34 -1.60 -15.85
C GLN A 81 11.84 -0.16 -15.89
N TYR A 82 13.15 0.05 -15.75
CA TYR A 82 13.77 1.37 -15.86
C TYR A 82 13.51 2.04 -17.22
N SER A 83 13.62 1.29 -18.33
CA SER A 83 13.32 1.81 -19.67
C SER A 83 11.86 2.25 -19.80
N PHE A 84 10.93 1.50 -19.20
CA PHE A 84 9.52 1.87 -19.15
C PHE A 84 9.29 3.15 -18.33
N LEU A 85 9.98 3.31 -17.20
CA LEU A 85 9.92 4.55 -16.42
C LEU A 85 10.40 5.76 -17.23
N LYS A 86 11.49 5.61 -17.98
CA LYS A 86 11.98 6.67 -18.87
C LYS A 86 11.01 7.01 -20.00
N LEU A 87 10.32 6.02 -20.55
CA LEU A 87 9.24 6.27 -21.50
C LEU A 87 8.14 7.13 -20.87
N LEU A 88 7.70 6.81 -19.64
CA LEU A 88 6.69 7.60 -18.94
C LEU A 88 7.16 9.03 -18.65
N ASP A 89 8.41 9.20 -18.19
CA ASP A 89 9.02 10.52 -17.96
C ASP A 89 8.95 11.42 -19.20
N HIS A 90 9.24 10.86 -20.39
CA HIS A 90 9.21 11.59 -21.65
C HIS A 90 7.81 11.83 -22.20
N MET A 91 6.93 10.83 -22.14
CA MET A 91 5.56 10.96 -22.67
C MET A 91 4.70 11.92 -21.85
N PHE A 92 4.96 12.03 -20.55
CA PHE A 92 4.14 12.75 -19.58
C PHE A 92 4.94 13.84 -18.85
N GLU A 93 5.90 14.48 -19.52
CA GLU A 93 6.85 15.43 -18.92
C GLU A 93 6.19 16.50 -18.04
N ASN A 94 5.04 17.02 -18.48
CA ASN A 94 4.28 18.08 -17.81
C ASN A 94 3.03 17.58 -17.07
N GLU A 95 2.88 16.26 -16.92
CA GLU A 95 1.72 15.64 -16.28
C GLU A 95 2.13 14.83 -15.05
N ALA A 96 1.27 14.82 -14.03
CA ALA A 96 1.48 13.99 -12.84
C ALA A 96 1.52 12.48 -13.18
N TYR A 97 1.08 12.10 -14.38
CA TYR A 97 1.05 10.72 -14.80
C TYR A 97 2.45 10.09 -14.94
N LYS A 98 3.52 10.86 -15.08
CA LYS A 98 4.88 10.28 -15.11
C LYS A 98 5.26 9.55 -13.81
N TYR A 99 4.65 9.93 -12.69
CA TYR A 99 4.96 9.33 -11.39
C TYR A 99 4.26 7.97 -11.21
N LEU A 100 5.02 7.01 -10.69
CA LEU A 100 4.51 5.72 -10.23
C LEU A 100 3.69 5.88 -8.95
N SER A 101 2.80 4.91 -8.70
CA SER A 101 2.04 4.83 -7.45
C SER A 101 2.92 4.61 -6.22
N THR A 102 4.12 4.06 -6.38
CA THR A 102 5.09 3.88 -5.28
C THR A 102 5.85 5.17 -4.95
N GLY A 103 5.69 6.23 -5.73
CA GLY A 103 6.52 7.43 -5.64
C GLY A 103 7.94 7.20 -6.19
N GLN A 104 8.84 8.09 -5.79
CA GLN A 104 10.25 8.12 -6.18
C GLN A 104 11.10 8.47 -4.94
N LEU A 105 12.38 8.11 -4.96
CA LEU A 105 13.32 8.58 -3.96
C LEU A 105 13.58 10.08 -4.15
N GLU A 106 13.66 10.83 -3.06
CA GLU A 106 14.16 12.21 -3.09
C GLU A 106 15.61 12.20 -3.58
N GLN A 107 15.94 13.14 -4.46
CA GLN A 107 17.29 13.35 -5.00
C GLN A 107 18.08 14.32 -4.13
#